data_AF-A0A9D1UEP8-F1
#
_entry.id   AF-A0A9D1UEP8-F1
#
_cell.length_a   1.000
_cell.length_b   1.000
_cell.length_c   1.000
_cell.angle_alpha   90.00
_cell.angle_beta   90.00
_cell.angle_gamma   90.00
#
_symmetry.space_group_name_H-M   'P 1'
#
loop_
_entity.id
_entity.type
_entity.pdbx_description
1 polymer ?
#
loop_
_entity_poly.entity_id
_entity_poly.type
_entity_poly.pdbx_seq_one_letter_code
_entity_poly.pdbx_strand_id
1 'polypeptide(L)'
;MSQQLQEEVMNAQFPGALCESRELSRESFYLLYGGILFIGLYLGIMFLMATVLIIYYKQISEGYDDRERYQIMQKVGMSKREVRRSIRSQVLTVFFLPLIAAFVHIAVAFKVITKLLATLNLVNVPLFAVCTVVTGAVFAVFYVIVFAVTAREYYKIVN
;
A
#
# COMPACT_ATOMS: atom_id res chain seq x y z
N MET A 1 25.63 -3.22 -30.73
CA MET A 1 27.11 -3.19 -30.78
C MET A 1 27.74 -4.02 -29.65
N SER A 2 27.37 -3.82 -28.38
CA SER A 2 27.82 -4.67 -27.26
C SER A 2 27.40 -6.14 -27.36
N GLN A 3 26.15 -6.42 -27.76
CA GLN A 3 25.65 -7.80 -27.95
C GLN A 3 26.34 -8.55 -29.11
N GLN A 4 26.65 -7.86 -30.21
CA GLN A 4 27.32 -8.46 -31.38
C GLN A 4 28.79 -8.79 -31.09
N LEU A 5 29.49 -7.95 -30.32
CA LEU A 5 30.84 -8.23 -29.85
C LEU A 5 30.88 -9.44 -28.89
N GLN A 6 29.80 -9.67 -28.15
CA GLN A 6 29.70 -10.80 -27.22
C GLN A 6 29.45 -12.12 -27.95
N GLU A 7 28.64 -12.10 -29.02
CA GLU A 7 28.51 -13.23 -29.95
C GLU A 7 29.84 -13.55 -30.66
N GLU A 8 30.58 -12.54 -31.11
CA GLU A 8 31.91 -12.74 -31.71
C GLU A 8 32.93 -13.33 -30.71
N VAL A 9 32.94 -12.86 -29.46
CA VAL A 9 33.83 -13.39 -28.40
C VAL A 9 33.41 -14.79 -27.94
N MET A 10 32.12 -15.10 -27.94
CA MET A 10 31.60 -16.44 -27.61
C MET A 10 31.86 -17.46 -28.73
N ASN A 11 31.98 -16.99 -29.97
CA ASN A 11 32.36 -17.79 -31.14
C ASN A 11 33.90 -17.90 -31.31
N ALA A 12 34.68 -16.97 -30.72
CA ALA A 12 36.13 -16.97 -30.77
C ALA A 12 36.76 -17.72 -29.58
N GLN A 13 37.27 -18.92 -29.86
CA GLN A 13 38.35 -19.67 -29.17
C GLN A 13 38.23 -19.97 -27.65
N PHE A 14 37.24 -19.47 -26.91
CA PHE A 14 37.07 -19.77 -25.47
C PHE A 14 35.64 -20.22 -25.15
N PRO A 15 35.27 -21.49 -25.44
CA PRO A 15 33.96 -22.04 -25.10
C PRO A 15 33.78 -22.03 -23.57
N GLY A 16 32.97 -21.10 -23.08
CA GLY A 16 32.65 -20.93 -21.65
C GLY A 16 33.24 -19.69 -20.96
N ALA A 17 33.96 -18.82 -21.67
CA ALA A 17 34.39 -17.54 -21.10
C ALA A 17 33.20 -16.56 -20.98
N LEU A 18 32.73 -16.31 -19.76
CA LEU A 18 31.74 -15.27 -19.47
C LEU A 18 32.43 -13.90 -19.48
N CYS A 19 32.34 -13.17 -20.59
CA CYS A 19 32.74 -11.77 -20.65
C CYS A 19 31.61 -10.89 -20.09
N GLU A 20 31.75 -10.45 -18.85
CA GLU A 20 30.87 -9.44 -18.25
C GLU A 20 31.47 -8.05 -18.49
N SER A 21 30.80 -7.22 -19.30
CA SER A 21 31.20 -5.84 -19.53
C SER A 21 30.49 -4.88 -18.57
N ARG A 22 31.15 -3.77 -18.19
CA ARG A 22 30.54 -2.75 -17.32
C ARG A 22 29.23 -2.19 -17.88
N GLU A 23 29.12 -2.06 -19.20
CA GLU A 23 27.90 -1.56 -19.84
C GLU A 23 26.75 -2.57 -19.76
N LEU A 24 27.01 -3.87 -19.95
CA LEU A 24 25.99 -4.92 -19.80
C LEU A 24 25.50 -5.06 -18.35
N SER A 25 26.43 -4.98 -17.39
CA SER A 25 26.10 -5.07 -15.97
C SER A 25 25.28 -3.83 -15.54
N ARG A 26 25.61 -2.65 -16.07
CA ARG A 26 24.84 -1.41 -15.86
C ARG A 26 23.44 -1.47 -16.47
N GLU A 27 23.30 -1.95 -17.71
CA GLU A 27 22.00 -2.14 -18.36
C GLU A 27 21.12 -3.11 -17.57
N SER A 28 21.68 -4.27 -17.20
CA SER A 28 20.99 -5.30 -16.42
C SER A 28 20.57 -4.78 -15.03
N PHE A 29 21.42 -3.97 -14.40
CA PHE A 29 21.10 -3.31 -13.13
C PHE A 29 19.89 -2.37 -13.28
N TYR A 30 19.90 -1.46 -14.26
CA TYR A 30 18.77 -0.54 -14.45
C TYR A 30 17.47 -1.27 -14.81
N LEU A 31 17.54 -2.31 -15.64
CA LEU A 31 16.37 -3.10 -16.02
C LEU A 31 15.76 -3.81 -14.81
N LEU A 32 16.57 -4.50 -14.01
CA LEU A 32 16.07 -5.27 -12.88
C LEU A 32 15.56 -4.36 -11.75
N TYR A 33 16.40 -3.43 -11.27
CA TYR A 33 16.01 -2.56 -10.16
C TYR A 33 14.94 -1.55 -10.58
N GLY A 34 15.02 -1.00 -11.80
CA GLY A 34 14.01 -0.10 -12.35
C GLY A 34 12.68 -0.79 -12.57
N GLY A 35 12.69 -2.02 -13.11
CA GLY A 35 11.48 -2.83 -13.29
C GLY A 35 10.79 -3.16 -11.97
N ILE A 36 11.54 -3.64 -10.97
CA ILE A 36 11.00 -3.97 -9.65
C ILE A 36 10.47 -2.70 -8.95
N LEU A 37 11.19 -1.57 -9.03
CA LEU A 37 10.73 -0.29 -8.48
C LEU A 37 9.42 0.15 -9.15
N PHE A 38 9.37 0.14 -10.48
CA PHE A 38 8.17 0.51 -11.23
C PHE A 38 6.97 -0.34 -10.84
N ILE A 39 7.11 -1.66 -10.81
CA ILE A 39 6.04 -2.58 -10.41
C ILE A 39 5.59 -2.29 -8.97
N GLY A 40 6.54 -2.11 -8.05
CA GLY A 40 6.24 -1.80 -6.65
C GLY A 40 5.46 -0.49 -6.47
N LEU A 41 5.91 0.58 -7.14
CA LEU A 41 5.27 1.89 -7.08
C LEU A 41 3.88 1.86 -7.76
N TYR A 42 3.79 1.26 -8.94
CA TYR A 42 2.55 1.16 -9.71
C TYR A 42 1.48 0.39 -8.93
N LEU A 43 1.82 -0.82 -8.46
CA LEU A 43 0.91 -1.62 -7.65
C LEU A 43 0.57 -0.93 -6.32
N GLY A 44 1.55 -0.29 -5.68
CA GLY A 44 1.33 0.47 -4.44
C GLY A 44 0.30 1.59 -4.61
N ILE A 45 0.43 2.42 -5.65
CA ILE A 45 -0.53 3.49 -5.96
C ILE A 45 -1.90 2.90 -6.33
N MET A 46 -1.92 1.85 -7.15
CA MET A 46 -3.18 1.19 -7.57
C MET A 46 -3.96 0.65 -6.35
N PHE A 47 -3.30 -0.04 -5.43
CA PHE A 47 -3.94 -0.54 -4.21
C PHE A 47 -4.39 0.59 -3.28
N LEU A 48 -3.60 1.67 -3.18
CA LEU A 48 -3.99 2.85 -2.42
C LEU A 48 -5.28 3.46 -3.01
N MET A 49 -5.32 3.70 -4.32
CA MET A 49 -6.51 4.21 -5.01
C MET A 49 -7.73 3.30 -4.83
N ALA A 50 -7.57 1.99 -5.01
CA ALA A 50 -8.65 1.03 -4.81
C ALA A 50 -9.18 1.07 -3.37
N THR A 51 -8.29 1.12 -2.38
CA THR A 51 -8.66 1.21 -0.96
C THR A 51 -9.45 2.49 -0.68
N VAL A 52 -9.00 3.62 -1.22
CA VAL A 52 -9.69 4.92 -1.08
C VAL A 52 -11.10 4.86 -1.66
N LEU A 53 -11.25 4.33 -2.88
CA LEU A 53 -12.53 4.23 -3.57
C LEU A 53 -13.52 3.35 -2.80
N ILE A 54 -13.06 2.18 -2.35
CA ILE A 54 -13.90 1.24 -1.58
C ILE A 54 -14.42 1.92 -0.31
N ILE A 55 -13.52 2.55 0.44
CA ILE A 55 -13.87 3.20 1.70
C ILE A 55 -14.81 4.40 1.46
N TYR A 56 -14.49 5.24 0.48
CA TYR A 56 -15.31 6.41 0.14
C TYR A 56 -16.73 6.02 -0.23
N TYR A 57 -16.89 5.04 -1.12
CA TYR A 57 -18.20 4.56 -1.55
C TYR A 57 -18.99 3.96 -0.39
N LYS A 58 -18.35 3.11 0.41
CA LYS A 58 -18.96 2.49 1.59
C LYS A 58 -19.48 3.55 2.57
N GLN A 59 -18.67 4.55 2.87
CA GLN A 59 -19.02 5.60 3.83
C GLN A 59 -20.16 6.48 3.33
N ILE A 60 -20.18 6.82 2.04
CA ILE A 60 -21.30 7.54 1.46
C ILE A 60 -22.58 6.72 1.56
N SER A 61 -22.55 5.45 1.16
CA SER A 61 -23.73 4.57 1.21
C SER A 61 -24.26 4.44 2.64
N GLU A 62 -23.37 4.13 3.60
CA GLU A 62 -23.74 4.04 5.02
C GLU A 62 -24.27 5.38 5.57
N GLY A 63 -23.70 6.52 5.14
CA GLY A 63 -24.15 7.84 5.58
C GLY A 63 -25.58 8.19 5.13
N TYR A 64 -26.00 7.76 3.94
CA TYR A 64 -27.38 7.93 3.49
C TYR A 64 -28.35 7.02 4.25
N ASP A 65 -28.01 5.75 4.45
CA ASP A 65 -28.85 4.79 5.17
C ASP A 65 -28.99 5.15 6.67
N ASP A 66 -27.88 5.57 7.29
CA ASP A 66 -27.85 5.96 8.70
C ASP A 66 -28.65 7.24 8.97
N ARG A 67 -28.73 8.17 8.01
CA ARG A 67 -29.50 9.41 8.14
C ARG A 67 -30.97 9.13 8.47
N GLU A 68 -31.60 8.20 7.76
CA GLU A 68 -33.00 7.82 7.99
C GLU A 68 -33.17 7.18 9.38
N ARG A 69 -32.28 6.24 9.74
CA ARG A 69 -32.30 5.57 11.05
C ARG A 69 -32.13 6.53 12.22
N TYR A 70 -31.20 7.49 12.12
CA TYR A 70 -30.99 8.49 13.17
C TYR A 70 -32.16 9.46 13.31
N GLN A 71 -32.89 9.78 12.22
CA GLN A 71 -34.13 10.56 12.31
C GLN A 71 -35.22 9.80 13.07
N ILE A 72 -35.35 8.48 12.87
CA ILE A 72 -36.28 7.65 13.63
C ILE A 72 -35.88 7.60 15.12
N MET A 73 -34.60 7.37 15.41
CA MET A 73 -34.12 7.32 16.80
C MET A 73 -34.34 8.63 17.56
N GLN A 74 -34.26 9.79 16.88
CA GLN A 74 -34.61 11.08 17.48
C GLN A 74 -36.09 11.18 17.85
N LYS A 75 -36.99 10.61 17.03
CA LYS A 75 -38.44 10.57 17.34
C LYS A 75 -38.75 9.66 18.54
N VAL A 76 -37.92 8.66 18.80
CA VAL A 76 -38.05 7.73 19.93
C VAL A 76 -37.39 8.26 21.22
N GLY A 77 -36.68 9.40 21.16
CA GLY A 77 -36.14 10.10 22.33
C GLY A 77 -34.62 10.25 22.36
N MET A 78 -33.89 9.79 21.33
CA MET A 78 -32.44 9.98 21.26
C MET A 78 -32.10 11.47 21.05
N SER A 79 -31.22 12.02 21.88
CA SER A 79 -30.77 13.40 21.73
C SER A 79 -29.81 13.56 20.53
N LYS A 80 -29.74 14.76 19.95
CA LYS A 80 -28.77 15.08 18.87
C LYS A 80 -27.31 14.81 19.26
N ARG A 81 -26.98 14.91 20.56
CA ARG A 81 -25.64 14.64 21.10
C ARG A 81 -25.31 13.15 21.06
N GLU A 82 -26.26 12.29 21.38
CA GLU A 82 -26.09 10.84 21.33
C GLU A 82 -25.94 10.35 19.89
N VAL A 83 -26.77 10.88 18.97
CA VAL A 83 -26.64 10.63 17.52
C VAL A 83 -25.23 10.94 17.03
N ARG A 84 -24.72 12.15 17.32
CA ARG A 84 -23.39 12.57 16.87
C ARG A 84 -22.26 11.72 17.47
N ARG A 85 -22.40 11.30 18.73
CA ARG A 85 -21.42 10.42 19.39
C ARG A 85 -21.41 9.02 18.77
N SER A 86 -22.59 8.47 18.48
CA SER A 86 -22.75 7.16 17.84
C SER A 86 -22.09 7.13 16.46
N ILE A 87 -22.43 8.12 15.61
CA ILE A 87 -21.84 8.31 14.28
C ILE A 87 -20.32 8.35 14.35
N ARG A 88 -19.78 9.19 15.23
CA ARG A 88 -18.32 9.35 15.36
C ARG A 88 -17.64 8.04 15.71
N SER A 89 -18.22 7.25 16.62
CA SER A 89 -17.64 5.97 17.05
C SER A 89 -17.67 4.93 15.92
N GLN A 90 -18.76 4.87 15.16
CA GLN A 90 -18.93 3.95 14.03
C GLN A 90 -17.93 4.27 12.92
N VAL A 91 -17.90 5.53 12.45
CA VAL A 91 -17.00 5.96 11.38
C VAL A 91 -15.54 5.71 11.78
N LEU A 92 -15.14 6.07 12.99
CA LEU A 92 -13.75 5.86 13.46
C LEU A 92 -13.38 4.37 13.46
N THR A 93 -14.25 3.51 14.00
CA THR A 93 -13.95 2.08 14.13
C THR A 93 -13.85 1.40 12.75
N VAL A 94 -14.78 1.69 11.85
CA VAL A 94 -14.82 1.10 10.50
C VAL A 94 -13.60 1.52 9.66
N PHE A 95 -13.05 2.72 9.91
CA PHE A 95 -11.83 3.20 9.26
C PHE A 95 -10.53 2.66 9.86
N PHE A 96 -10.40 2.59 11.19
CA PHE A 96 -9.14 2.15 11.80
C PHE A 96 -8.93 0.64 11.68
N LEU A 97 -10.00 -0.14 11.56
CA LEU A 97 -9.92 -1.59 11.48
C LEU A 97 -9.09 -2.10 10.28
N PRO A 98 -9.30 -1.63 9.03
CA PRO A 98 -8.43 -1.97 7.90
C PRO A 98 -6.96 -1.58 8.09
N LEU A 99 -6.69 -0.42 8.69
CA LEU A 99 -5.32 0.05 8.92
C LEU A 99 -4.58 -0.85 9.91
N ILE A 100 -5.23 -1.23 11.01
CA ILE A 100 -4.67 -2.19 11.99
C ILE A 100 -4.43 -3.54 11.31
N ALA A 101 -5.39 -4.03 10.54
CA ALA A 101 -5.27 -5.30 9.81
C ALA A 101 -4.06 -5.28 8.85
N ALA A 102 -3.81 -4.17 8.17
CA ALA A 102 -2.64 -4.02 7.30
C ALA A 102 -1.32 -4.12 8.07
N PHE A 103 -1.20 -3.47 9.23
CA PHE A 103 0.01 -3.57 10.06
C PHE A 103 0.23 -4.99 10.62
N VAL A 104 -0.85 -5.65 11.06
CA VAL A 104 -0.79 -7.05 11.48
C VAL A 104 -0.35 -7.95 10.32
N HIS A 105 -0.91 -7.73 9.13
CA HIS A 105 -0.54 -8.47 7.93
C HIS A 105 0.94 -8.29 7.58
N ILE A 106 1.46 -7.06 7.64
CA ILE A 106 2.88 -6.76 7.42
C ILE A 106 3.76 -7.47 8.46
N ALA A 107 3.38 -7.43 9.74
CA ALA A 107 4.13 -8.07 10.82
C ALA A 107 4.26 -9.59 10.60
N VAL A 108 3.18 -10.26 10.18
CA VAL A 108 3.18 -11.69 9.87
C VAL A 108 3.99 -11.97 8.60
N ALA A 109 3.82 -11.17 7.55
CA ALA A 109 4.50 -11.32 6.28
C ALA A 109 6.02 -11.08 6.38
N PHE A 110 6.46 -10.22 7.30
CA PHE A 110 7.86 -9.83 7.46
C PHE A 110 8.80 -11.04 7.61
N LYS A 111 8.40 -12.05 8.38
CA LYS A 111 9.20 -13.28 8.57
C LYS A 111 9.33 -14.12 7.29
N VAL A 112 8.30 -14.16 6.46
CA VAL A 112 8.31 -14.92 5.21
C VAL A 112 9.12 -14.17 4.15
N ILE A 113 8.92 -12.85 4.05
CA ILE A 113 9.61 -11.99 3.08
C ILE A 113 11.11 -11.94 3.37
N THR A 114 11.54 -11.82 4.63
CA THR A 114 12.98 -11.84 4.98
C THR A 114 13.67 -13.14 4.58
N LYS A 115 12.99 -14.29 4.68
CA LYS A 115 13.51 -15.58 4.19
C LYS A 115 13.61 -15.62 2.67
N LEU A 116 12.60 -15.10 1.97
CA LEU A 116 12.63 -14.97 0.51
C LEU A 116 13.81 -14.09 0.07
N LEU A 117 13.99 -12.92 0.68
CA LEU A 117 15.08 -12.00 0.38
C LEU A 117 16.46 -12.62 0.63
N ALA A 118 16.63 -13.46 1.66
CA ALA A 118 17.87 -14.18 1.88
C ALA A 118 18.24 -15.11 0.72
N THR A 119 17.26 -15.72 0.03
CA THR A 119 17.51 -16.53 -1.19
C THR A 119 17.97 -15.69 -2.37
N LEU A 120 17.69 -14.40 -2.38
CA LEU A 120 18.14 -13.41 -3.36
C LEU A 120 19.45 -12.71 -2.94
N ASN A 121 20.13 -13.22 -1.91
CA ASN A 121 21.34 -12.64 -1.32
C ASN A 121 21.13 -11.24 -0.69
N LEU A 122 19.89 -10.91 -0.31
CA LEU A 122 19.51 -9.68 0.37
C LEU A 122 19.33 -9.95 1.88
N VAL A 123 20.46 -10.05 2.59
CA VAL A 123 20.49 -10.50 4.00
C VAL A 123 20.42 -9.38 5.05
N ASN A 124 20.41 -8.12 4.63
CA ASN A 124 20.38 -6.98 5.56
C ASN A 124 18.97 -6.74 6.12
N VAL A 125 18.58 -7.55 7.11
CA VAL A 125 17.28 -7.48 7.79
C VAL A 125 17.03 -6.13 8.47
N PRO A 126 18.01 -5.50 9.17
CA PRO A 126 17.81 -4.17 9.76
C PRO A 126 17.45 -3.10 8.73
N LEU A 127 18.14 -3.08 7.59
CA LEU A 127 17.85 -2.14 6.50
C LEU A 127 16.42 -2.36 5.96
N PHE A 128 16.05 -3.62 5.73
CA PHE A 128 14.71 -3.96 5.26
C PHE A 128 13.62 -3.57 6.28
N ALA A 129 13.88 -3.74 7.58
CA ALA A 129 12.97 -3.31 8.64
C ALA A 129 12.75 -1.80 8.62
N VAL A 130 13.82 -1.01 8.52
CA VAL A 130 13.73 0.46 8.42
C VAL A 130 12.92 0.87 7.18
N CYS A 131 13.20 0.28 6.01
CA CYS A 131 12.45 0.56 4.79
C CYS A 131 10.96 0.21 4.92
N THR A 132 10.64 -0.90 5.60
CA THR A 132 9.25 -1.32 5.86
C THR A 132 8.54 -0.32 6.77
N VAL A 133 9.19 0.11 7.86
CA VAL A 133 8.63 1.10 8.79
C VAL A 133 8.41 2.44 8.09
N VAL A 134 9.39 2.93 7.31
CA VAL A 134 9.26 4.21 6.58
C VAL A 134 8.12 4.13 5.57
N THR A 135 8.05 3.06 4.77
CA THR A 135 6.96 2.88 3.79
C THR A 135 5.59 2.78 4.47
N GLY A 136 5.51 2.04 5.60
CA GLY A 136 4.30 1.93 6.40
C GLY A 136 3.86 3.27 7.01
N ALA A 137 4.80 4.10 7.47
CA ALA A 137 4.52 5.43 7.97
C ALA A 137 3.98 6.36 6.89
N VAL A 138 4.59 6.35 5.69
CA VAL A 138 4.09 7.11 4.52
C VAL A 138 2.67 6.67 4.18
N PHE A 139 2.42 5.35 4.10
CA PHE A 139 1.08 4.81 3.84
C PHE A 139 0.06 5.27 4.89
N ALA A 140 0.41 5.23 6.18
CA ALA A 140 -0.46 5.66 7.26
C ALA A 140 -0.80 7.16 7.17
N VAL A 141 0.16 8.02 6.80
CA VAL A 141 -0.08 9.45 6.57
C VAL A 141 -1.11 9.66 5.45
N PHE A 142 -0.92 9.01 4.30
CA PHE A 142 -1.89 9.09 3.20
C PHE A 142 -3.27 8.57 3.62
N TYR A 143 -3.32 7.46 4.36
CA TYR A 143 -4.56 6.88 4.85
C TYR A 143 -5.32 7.84 5.78
N VAL A 144 -4.61 8.51 6.71
CA VAL A 144 -5.20 9.49 7.62
C VAL A 144 -5.73 10.71 6.88
N ILE A 145 -5.03 11.18 5.83
CA ILE A 145 -5.52 12.28 4.99
C ILE A 145 -6.84 11.90 4.31
N VAL A 146 -6.90 10.70 3.72
CA VAL A 146 -8.12 10.18 3.10
C VAL A 146 -9.25 10.09 4.12
N PHE A 147 -8.98 9.54 5.30
CA PHE A 147 -9.95 9.49 6.40
C PHE A 147 -10.52 10.87 6.73
N ALA A 148 -9.67 11.88 6.86
CA ALA A 148 -10.12 13.23 7.19
C ALA A 148 -11.05 13.80 6.10
N VAL A 149 -10.74 13.56 4.82
CA VAL A 149 -11.58 13.98 3.69
C VAL A 149 -12.92 13.24 3.69
N THR A 150 -12.90 11.90 3.79
CA THR A 150 -14.12 11.09 3.74
C THR A 150 -15.02 11.32 4.95
N ALA A 151 -14.45 11.44 6.15
CA ALA A 151 -15.22 11.71 7.36
C ALA A 151 -15.93 13.07 7.28
N ARG A 152 -15.27 14.08 6.69
CA ARG A 152 -15.89 15.41 6.49
C ARG A 152 -17.13 15.33 5.60
N GLU A 153 -17.06 14.58 4.49
CA GLU A 153 -18.22 14.37 3.62
C GLU A 153 -19.33 13.57 4.30
N TYR A 154 -18.98 12.52 5.06
CA TYR A 154 -19.95 11.76 5.86
C TYR A 154 -20.72 12.68 6.83
N TYR A 155 -20.02 13.51 7.61
CA TYR A 155 -20.66 14.42 8.56
C TYR A 155 -21.57 15.45 7.87
N LYS A 156 -21.25 15.86 6.65
CA LYS A 156 -22.04 16.79 5.84
C LYS A 156 -23.30 16.14 5.27
N ILE A 157 -23.30 14.84 5.04
CA ILE A 157 -24.48 14.10 4.58
C ILE A 157 -25.47 13.89 5.73
N VAL A 158 -24.96 13.63 6.94
CA VAL A 158 -25.80 13.26 8.09
C VAL A 158 -26.36 14.46 8.87
N ASN A 159 -25.63 15.57 9.02
CA ASN A 159 -26.15 16.82 9.61
C ASN A 159 -26.70 17.76 8.54
#